data_AF-A0A0G4HVM7-F1
#
_entry.id   AF-A0A0G4HVM7-F1
#
_cell.length_a   1.000
_cell.length_b   1.000
_cell.length_c   1.000
_cell.angle_alpha   90.00
_cell.angle_beta   90.00
_cell.angle_gamma   90.00
#
_symmetry.space_group_name_H-M   'P 1'
#
loop_
_entity.id
_entity.type
_entity.pdbx_description
1 polymer ?
#
loop_
_entity_poly.entity_id
_entity_poly.type
_entity_poly.pdbx_seq_one_letter_code
_entity_poly.pdbx_strand_id
1 'polypeptide(L)'
;MEDPAAGAGSPGLNLVNIQLPIRNPDILEHLKALPESDKDKFLNEIKKKYLKQMAAIEEQHSKHNMFRVQEAWLKIMRAAKTAQLKKEVEILSQNHQRDVDRKEALLHMMDRDLDEAEEQQLVASRSHFSNVGQLLDIQTARLEAVDHHFQAALSEMRQDFAAERRDLEHRHSLFSKELQLIVHFITKEEEEKEQAETHEHNTQFEVLKNRNIEEDHQTKSKLEDAVDTIKDKCNQALQDYKTQTDSNTQEYKKLLHEDDKVSREVDQRLRRVERLQQQIADWKSKIIQNRSECEERNSQLRLEKEELQRHYQELKAKMSKFRAEQMRRLRDLSSNAKECTESLDSQLKLAERILQTAALCRKLETEREKVVPFYLSREVDLEELDWSDVPAEVKEEIREALSDVGIDEWTYLDSFFKRYNKVFLDKLAIDKERQRLEKENEQLRSILKQFLDGVSVNDQVLGGANPLLVVNGRVNFNHIPVKRDTEGKVTIEAQTHVHKTTVRQQQILPRTN
;
A
#
# COMPACT_ATOMS: atom_id res chain seq x y z
N MET A 1 71.11 3.60 -1.92
CA MET A 1 72.07 3.64 -0.80
C MET A 1 73.00 2.45 -1.00
N GLU A 2 74.28 2.68 -0.75
CA GLU A 2 75.45 1.86 -1.11
C GLU A 2 75.97 2.07 -2.55
N ASP A 3 76.82 3.09 -2.65
CA ASP A 3 77.90 3.17 -3.62
C ASP A 3 78.76 1.91 -3.58
N PRO A 4 79.41 1.57 -4.71
CA PRO A 4 80.84 1.40 -4.62
C PRO A 4 81.54 2.19 -5.72
N ALA A 5 82.20 3.26 -5.27
CA ALA A 5 83.44 3.71 -5.88
C ALA A 5 84.50 2.60 -5.77
N ALA A 6 85.03 2.16 -6.90
CA ALA A 6 86.27 1.37 -6.93
C ALA A 6 87.03 1.71 -8.21
N GLY A 7 88.24 2.26 -8.01
CA GLY A 7 89.02 2.95 -9.01
C GLY A 7 89.39 2.12 -10.24
N ALA A 8 89.08 2.67 -11.41
CA ALA A 8 89.80 2.37 -12.63
C ALA A 8 90.94 3.39 -12.74
N GLY A 9 92.11 3.01 -12.23
CA GLY A 9 93.33 3.80 -12.37
C GLY A 9 93.56 4.15 -13.84
N SER A 10 93.80 5.44 -14.10
CA SER A 10 94.29 5.92 -15.38
C SER A 10 95.51 5.09 -15.79
N PRO A 11 95.48 4.35 -16.91
CA PRO A 11 96.71 3.89 -17.50
C PRO A 11 97.37 5.15 -18.06
N GLY A 12 98.42 5.61 -17.38
CA GLY A 12 99.31 6.63 -17.91
C GLY A 12 99.66 6.26 -19.34
N LEU A 13 99.43 7.18 -20.26
CA LEU A 13 99.98 7.14 -21.61
C LEU A 13 101.50 7.18 -21.48
N ASN A 14 102.10 6.03 -21.22
CA ASN A 14 103.50 5.79 -21.50
C ASN A 14 103.62 5.93 -23.02
N LEU A 15 104.10 7.09 -23.47
CA LEU A 15 104.69 7.27 -24.78
C LEU A 15 105.82 6.24 -24.89
N VAL A 16 105.45 5.04 -25.37
CA VAL A 16 106.39 3.99 -25.73
C VAL A 16 107.31 4.61 -26.77
N ASN A 17 108.53 4.87 -26.34
CA ASN A 17 109.65 5.27 -27.14
C ASN A 17 109.67 4.35 -28.38
N ILE A 18 109.32 4.89 -29.56
CA ILE A 18 109.24 4.10 -30.80
C ILE A 18 110.68 3.76 -31.19
N GLN A 19 111.18 2.66 -30.63
CA GLN A 19 112.48 2.11 -30.93
C GLN A 19 112.40 1.48 -32.32
N LEU A 20 112.95 2.19 -33.30
CA LEU A 20 113.11 1.67 -34.66
C LEU A 20 113.87 0.35 -34.63
N PRO A 21 113.52 -0.62 -35.50
CA PRO A 21 114.15 -1.94 -35.53
C PRO A 21 115.52 -1.85 -36.23
N ILE A 22 116.43 -1.06 -35.69
CA ILE A 22 117.81 -0.91 -36.19
C ILE A 22 118.69 -2.07 -35.70
N ARG A 23 118.17 -2.94 -34.83
CA ARG A 23 118.88 -4.08 -34.23
C ARG A 23 118.81 -5.39 -35.03
N ASN A 24 118.13 -5.43 -36.17
CA ASN A 24 118.06 -6.63 -37.00
C ASN A 24 119.34 -6.75 -37.86
N PRO A 25 120.19 -7.78 -37.69
CA PRO A 25 121.52 -7.84 -38.29
C PRO A 25 121.53 -7.78 -39.83
N ASP A 26 120.51 -8.32 -40.50
CA ASP A 26 120.39 -8.30 -41.97
C ASP A 26 120.17 -6.89 -42.55
N ILE A 27 119.61 -5.97 -41.75
CA ILE A 27 119.35 -4.57 -42.15
C ILE A 27 120.65 -3.74 -42.07
N LEU A 28 121.52 -4.08 -41.12
CA LEU A 28 122.83 -3.44 -40.92
C LEU A 28 123.83 -3.79 -42.01
N GLU A 29 123.75 -4.99 -42.60
CA GLU A 29 124.59 -5.42 -43.70
C GLU A 29 124.23 -4.73 -45.02
N HIS A 30 122.93 -4.63 -45.34
CA HIS A 30 122.46 -3.88 -46.50
C HIS A 30 122.75 -2.36 -46.42
N LEU A 31 122.75 -1.78 -45.22
CA LEU A 31 123.09 -0.36 -44.97
C LEU A 31 124.58 -0.03 -45.22
N LYS A 32 125.47 -1.01 -45.15
CA LYS A 32 126.92 -0.82 -45.44
C LYS A 32 127.25 -0.86 -46.93
N ALA A 33 126.41 -1.50 -47.75
CA ALA A 33 126.66 -1.74 -49.17
C ALA A 33 126.08 -0.67 -50.13
N LEU A 34 125.34 0.33 -49.64
CA LEU A 34 124.71 1.38 -50.47
C LEU A 34 125.37 2.76 -50.32
N PRO A 35 125.38 3.61 -51.36
CA PRO A 35 125.86 5.00 -51.30
C PRO A 35 124.98 5.87 -50.38
N GLU A 36 125.54 6.91 -49.76
CA GLU A 36 124.90 7.70 -48.68
C GLU A 36 123.49 8.24 -49.02
N SER A 37 123.24 8.63 -50.28
CA SER A 37 121.90 9.09 -50.71
C SER A 37 120.81 8.00 -50.70
N ASP A 38 121.18 6.72 -50.78
CA ASP A 38 120.22 5.62 -50.78
C ASP A 38 120.07 4.97 -49.40
N LYS A 39 121.01 5.23 -48.47
CA LYS A 39 120.87 4.86 -47.05
C LYS A 39 119.69 5.58 -46.40
N ASP A 40 119.52 6.87 -46.66
CA ASP A 40 118.41 7.66 -46.12
C ASP A 40 117.06 7.24 -46.72
N LYS A 41 117.02 6.92 -48.02
CA LYS A 41 115.83 6.37 -48.67
C LYS A 41 115.47 5.00 -48.08
N PHE A 42 116.44 4.12 -47.89
CA PHE A 42 116.24 2.79 -47.30
C PHE A 42 115.79 2.88 -45.84
N LEU A 43 116.40 3.76 -45.04
CA LEU A 43 115.95 4.04 -43.67
C LEU A 43 114.52 4.59 -43.63
N ASN A 44 114.16 5.49 -44.55
CA ASN A 44 112.81 6.01 -44.67
C ASN A 44 111.82 4.95 -45.14
N GLU A 45 112.22 4.03 -46.03
CA GLU A 45 111.40 2.89 -46.43
C GLU A 45 111.18 1.90 -45.29
N ILE A 46 112.21 1.62 -44.48
CA ILE A 46 112.09 0.77 -43.28
C ILE A 46 111.17 1.43 -42.25
N LYS A 47 111.36 2.74 -41.98
CA LYS A 47 110.45 3.52 -41.12
C LYS A 47 109.02 3.47 -41.64
N LYS A 48 108.81 3.66 -42.95
CA LYS A 48 107.49 3.63 -43.58
C LYS A 48 106.86 2.23 -43.53
N LYS A 49 107.65 1.16 -43.75
CA LYS A 49 107.20 -0.23 -43.60
C LYS A 49 106.84 -0.55 -42.16
N TYR A 50 107.65 -0.13 -41.20
CA TYR A 50 107.40 -0.31 -39.78
C TYR A 50 106.16 0.45 -39.31
N LEU A 51 106.01 1.73 -39.68
CA LEU A 51 104.81 2.52 -39.37
C LEU A 51 103.55 1.94 -40.04
N LYS A 52 103.64 1.43 -41.27
CA LYS A 52 102.53 0.71 -41.92
C LYS A 52 102.18 -0.59 -41.21
N GLN A 53 103.17 -1.36 -40.75
CA GLN A 53 102.93 -2.57 -39.95
C GLN A 53 102.30 -2.23 -38.60
N MET A 54 102.78 -1.20 -37.91
CA MET A 54 102.18 -0.74 -36.65
C MET A 54 100.76 -0.22 -36.87
N ALA A 55 100.49 0.55 -37.93
CA ALA A 55 99.16 1.02 -38.27
C ALA A 55 98.20 -0.14 -38.63
N ALA A 56 98.68 -1.17 -39.32
CA ALA A 56 97.87 -2.37 -39.63
C ALA A 56 97.56 -3.19 -38.36
N ILE A 57 98.53 -3.32 -37.44
CA ILE A 57 98.34 -3.96 -36.14
C ILE A 57 97.35 -3.14 -35.29
N GLU A 58 97.47 -1.81 -35.29
CA GLU A 58 96.54 -0.91 -34.61
C GLU A 58 95.12 -0.98 -35.22
N GLU A 59 94.98 -1.08 -36.55
CA GLU A 59 93.69 -1.26 -37.21
C GLU A 59 93.05 -2.60 -36.84
N GLN A 60 93.84 -3.68 -36.80
CA GLN A 60 93.37 -5.00 -36.34
C GLN A 60 92.97 -4.98 -34.86
N HIS A 61 93.77 -4.34 -34.01
CA HIS A 61 93.44 -4.16 -32.59
C HIS A 61 92.21 -3.28 -32.40
N SER A 62 92.01 -2.24 -33.22
CA SER A 62 90.82 -1.39 -33.18
C SER A 62 89.57 -2.16 -33.58
N LYS A 63 89.62 -2.99 -34.64
CA LYS A 63 88.51 -3.87 -35.03
C LYS A 63 88.20 -4.89 -33.93
N HIS A 64 89.22 -5.55 -33.40
CA HIS A 64 89.05 -6.51 -32.31
C HIS A 64 88.49 -5.85 -31.04
N ASN A 65 88.98 -4.66 -30.68
CA ASN A 65 88.46 -3.89 -29.56
C ASN A 65 87.01 -3.45 -29.79
N MET A 66 86.67 -3.03 -31.01
CA MET A 66 85.29 -2.69 -31.38
C MET A 66 84.35 -3.89 -31.23
N PHE A 67 84.74 -5.09 -31.68
CA PHE A 67 83.95 -6.31 -31.46
C PHE A 67 83.82 -6.64 -29.97
N ARG A 68 84.89 -6.52 -29.18
CA ARG A 68 84.83 -6.72 -27.72
C ARG A 68 83.91 -5.72 -27.04
N VAL A 69 83.96 -4.45 -27.45
CA VAL A 69 83.07 -3.39 -26.96
C VAL A 69 81.62 -3.70 -27.34
N GLN A 70 81.34 -4.09 -28.59
CA GLN A 70 80.00 -4.49 -29.03
C GLN A 70 79.48 -5.72 -28.28
N GLU A 71 80.31 -6.74 -28.06
CA GLU A 71 79.92 -7.92 -27.29
C GLU A 71 79.62 -7.57 -25.82
N ALA A 72 80.43 -6.70 -25.22
CA ALA A 72 80.18 -6.17 -23.88
C ALA A 72 78.87 -5.37 -23.83
N TRP A 73 78.64 -4.47 -24.81
CA TRP A 73 77.40 -3.71 -24.91
C TRP A 73 76.17 -4.59 -25.13
N LEU A 74 76.26 -5.65 -25.94
CA LEU A 74 75.16 -6.60 -26.12
C LEU A 74 74.84 -7.37 -24.84
N LYS A 75 75.84 -7.67 -24.01
CA LYS A 75 75.62 -8.28 -22.68
C LYS A 75 74.93 -7.28 -21.74
N ILE A 76 75.40 -6.03 -21.71
CA ILE A 76 74.82 -4.96 -20.89
C ILE A 76 73.38 -4.66 -21.33
N MET A 77 73.13 -4.49 -22.62
CA MET A 77 71.79 -4.20 -23.17
C MET A 77 70.80 -5.35 -22.95
N ARG A 78 71.25 -6.61 -23.08
CA ARG A 78 70.41 -7.77 -22.74
C ARG A 78 70.11 -7.84 -21.24
N ALA A 79 71.10 -7.58 -20.39
CA ALA A 79 70.87 -7.53 -18.94
C ALA A 79 69.88 -6.41 -18.57
N ALA A 80 70.05 -5.22 -19.15
CA ALA A 80 69.14 -4.10 -18.95
C ALA A 80 67.71 -4.41 -19.46
N LYS A 81 67.58 -4.97 -20.67
CA LYS A 81 66.26 -5.30 -21.24
C LYS A 81 65.57 -6.44 -20.49
N THR A 82 66.30 -7.46 -20.06
CA THR A 82 65.73 -8.54 -19.24
C THR A 82 65.31 -8.03 -17.87
N ALA A 83 66.08 -7.13 -17.24
CA ALA A 83 65.66 -6.48 -15.99
C ALA A 83 64.40 -5.63 -16.18
N GLN A 84 64.30 -4.86 -17.28
CA GLN A 84 63.11 -4.10 -17.63
C GLN A 84 61.89 -5.02 -17.81
N LEU A 85 62.00 -6.08 -18.62
CA LEU A 85 60.90 -7.01 -18.87
C LEU A 85 60.45 -7.73 -17.59
N LYS A 86 61.38 -8.11 -16.72
CA LYS A 86 61.02 -8.70 -15.41
C LYS A 86 60.19 -7.73 -14.57
N LYS A 87 60.58 -6.45 -14.54
CA LYS A 87 59.83 -5.41 -13.84
C LYS A 87 58.45 -5.18 -14.47
N GLU A 88 58.34 -5.19 -15.79
CA GLU A 88 57.06 -5.07 -16.49
C GLU A 88 56.14 -6.27 -16.19
N VAL A 89 56.66 -7.49 -16.19
CA VAL A 89 55.91 -8.71 -15.81
C VAL A 89 55.47 -8.64 -14.35
N GLU A 90 56.32 -8.16 -13.45
CA GLU A 90 55.98 -7.98 -12.03
C GLU A 90 54.85 -6.95 -11.85
N ILE A 91 54.93 -5.80 -12.53
CA ILE A 91 53.86 -4.79 -12.51
C ILE A 91 52.56 -5.37 -13.07
N LEU A 92 52.61 -6.10 -14.19
CA LEU A 92 51.44 -6.74 -14.78
C LEU A 92 50.82 -7.78 -13.83
N SER A 93 51.65 -8.59 -13.17
CA SER A 93 51.21 -9.58 -12.19
C SER A 93 50.56 -8.91 -10.97
N GLN A 94 51.13 -7.82 -10.46
CA GLN A 94 50.54 -7.06 -9.35
C GLN A 94 49.21 -6.42 -9.75
N ASN A 95 49.11 -5.88 -10.96
CA ASN A 95 47.86 -5.34 -11.47
C ASN A 95 46.79 -6.43 -11.62
N HIS A 96 47.17 -7.60 -12.16
CA HIS A 96 46.27 -8.74 -12.27
C HIS A 96 45.78 -9.21 -10.89
N GLN A 97 46.67 -9.32 -9.90
CA GLN A 97 46.29 -9.70 -8.54
C GLN A 97 45.26 -8.71 -7.96
N ARG A 98 45.51 -7.40 -8.10
CA ARG A 98 44.55 -6.37 -7.64
C ARG A 98 43.19 -6.49 -8.33
N ASP A 99 43.17 -6.82 -9.62
CA ASP A 99 41.92 -7.02 -10.35
C ASP A 99 41.21 -8.31 -9.93
N VAL A 100 41.94 -9.35 -9.56
CA VAL A 100 41.38 -10.57 -8.96
C VAL A 100 40.78 -10.24 -7.59
N ASP A 101 41.54 -9.59 -6.70
CA ASP A 101 41.08 -9.22 -5.36
C ASP A 101 39.81 -8.36 -5.42
N ARG A 102 39.73 -7.41 -6.37
CA ARG A 102 38.51 -6.60 -6.59
C ARG A 102 37.32 -7.42 -7.04
N LYS A 103 37.53 -8.37 -7.95
CA LYS A 103 36.47 -9.25 -8.44
C LYS A 103 36.01 -10.22 -7.35
N GLU A 104 36.93 -10.71 -6.53
CA GLU A 104 36.63 -11.58 -5.39
C GLU A 104 35.84 -10.81 -4.31
N ALA A 105 36.22 -9.56 -4.01
CA ALA A 105 35.43 -8.69 -3.15
C ALA A 105 34.03 -8.42 -3.71
N LEU A 106 33.90 -8.20 -5.03
CA LEU A 106 32.58 -8.03 -5.67
C LEU A 106 31.75 -9.31 -5.57
N LEU A 107 32.34 -10.48 -5.81
CA LEU A 107 31.65 -11.77 -5.68
C LEU A 107 31.15 -11.97 -4.25
N HIS A 108 31.98 -11.70 -3.25
CA HIS A 108 31.56 -11.79 -1.84
C HIS A 108 30.44 -10.82 -1.47
N MET A 109 30.44 -9.60 -2.04
CA MET A 109 29.31 -8.68 -1.88
C MET A 109 28.04 -9.25 -2.54
N MET A 110 28.15 -9.76 -3.77
CA MET A 110 27.01 -10.36 -4.47
C MET A 110 26.46 -11.60 -3.77
N ASP A 111 27.31 -12.43 -3.16
CA ASP A 111 26.88 -13.60 -2.38
C ASP A 111 26.06 -13.15 -1.16
N ARG A 112 26.51 -12.09 -0.46
CA ARG A 112 25.74 -11.51 0.65
C ARG A 112 24.41 -10.90 0.19
N ASP A 113 24.43 -10.15 -0.91
CA ASP A 113 23.21 -9.56 -1.48
C ASP A 113 22.21 -10.66 -1.88
N LEU A 114 22.68 -11.83 -2.34
CA LEU A 114 21.84 -13.00 -2.62
C LEU A 114 21.27 -13.60 -1.34
N ASP A 115 22.10 -13.82 -0.32
CA ASP A 115 21.64 -14.35 0.98
C ASP A 115 20.59 -13.42 1.62
N GLU A 116 20.82 -12.10 1.62
CA GLU A 116 19.88 -11.09 2.12
C GLU A 116 18.57 -11.09 1.32
N ALA A 117 18.63 -11.22 -0.01
CA ALA A 117 17.44 -11.31 -0.85
C ALA A 117 16.63 -12.59 -0.57
N GLU A 118 17.30 -13.72 -0.35
CA GLU A 118 16.66 -14.99 0.02
C GLU A 118 15.98 -14.88 1.40
N GLU A 119 16.65 -14.31 2.40
CA GLU A 119 16.08 -14.05 3.72
C GLU A 119 14.85 -13.14 3.65
N GLN A 120 14.93 -12.04 2.89
CA GLN A 120 13.81 -11.13 2.67
C GLN A 120 12.62 -11.86 2.01
N GLN A 121 12.87 -12.71 1.01
CA GLN A 121 11.84 -13.50 0.37
C GLN A 121 11.18 -14.49 1.35
N LEU A 122 11.98 -15.15 2.20
CA LEU A 122 11.46 -16.07 3.22
C LEU A 122 10.62 -15.35 4.27
N VAL A 123 11.07 -14.19 4.75
CA VAL A 123 10.33 -13.36 5.72
C VAL A 123 9.02 -12.86 5.10
N ALA A 124 9.06 -12.33 3.88
CA ALA A 124 7.87 -11.89 3.15
C ALA A 124 6.88 -13.04 2.95
N SER A 125 7.36 -14.24 2.62
CA SER A 125 6.52 -15.43 2.46
C SER A 125 5.87 -15.85 3.78
N ARG A 126 6.64 -15.89 4.88
CA ARG A 126 6.12 -16.19 6.23
C ARG A 126 5.07 -15.17 6.66
N SER A 127 5.33 -13.88 6.44
CA SER A 127 4.39 -12.80 6.72
C SER A 127 3.11 -12.95 5.88
N HIS A 128 3.22 -13.23 4.58
CA HIS A 128 2.08 -13.47 3.72
C HIS A 128 1.25 -14.68 4.19
N PHE A 129 1.89 -15.80 4.54
CA PHE A 129 1.18 -16.97 5.08
C PHE A 129 0.48 -16.67 6.41
N SER A 130 1.10 -15.87 7.28
CA SER A 130 0.46 -15.42 8.52
C SER A 130 -0.77 -14.56 8.24
N ASN A 131 -0.67 -13.60 7.32
CA ASN A 131 -1.80 -12.75 6.91
C ASN A 131 -2.93 -13.56 6.28
N VAL A 132 -2.60 -14.53 5.42
CA VAL A 132 -3.60 -15.46 4.85
C VAL A 132 -4.23 -16.33 5.94
N GLY A 133 -3.46 -16.78 6.93
CA GLY A 133 -3.97 -17.47 8.11
C GLY A 133 -5.00 -16.63 8.87
N GLN A 134 -4.67 -15.38 9.19
CA GLN A 134 -5.60 -14.45 9.84
C GLN A 134 -6.87 -14.21 9.00
N LEU A 135 -6.73 -14.08 7.68
CA LEU A 135 -7.89 -13.95 6.79
C LEU A 135 -8.76 -15.20 6.80
N LEU A 136 -8.17 -16.39 6.81
CA LEU A 136 -8.90 -17.65 6.94
C LEU A 136 -9.65 -17.71 8.28
N ASP A 137 -9.01 -17.34 9.39
CA ASP A 137 -9.63 -17.30 10.72
C ASP A 137 -10.83 -16.33 10.77
N ILE A 138 -10.73 -15.18 10.12
CA ILE A 138 -11.86 -14.24 10.00
C ILE A 138 -13.00 -14.85 9.16
N GLN A 139 -12.67 -15.54 8.07
CA GLN A 139 -13.70 -16.17 7.23
C GLN A 139 -14.35 -17.37 7.92
N THR A 140 -13.61 -18.19 8.66
CA THR A 140 -14.16 -19.30 9.43
C THR A 140 -15.10 -18.78 10.52
N ALA A 141 -14.68 -17.77 11.29
CA ALA A 141 -15.54 -17.12 12.29
C ALA A 141 -16.81 -16.53 11.68
N ARG A 142 -16.71 -15.93 10.48
CA ARG A 142 -17.88 -15.43 9.75
C ARG A 142 -18.80 -16.56 9.30
N LEU A 143 -18.26 -17.66 8.79
CA LEU A 143 -19.05 -18.83 8.38
C LEU A 143 -19.76 -19.46 9.58
N GLU A 144 -19.08 -19.60 10.71
CA GLU A 144 -19.66 -20.09 11.97
C GLU A 144 -20.78 -19.18 12.47
N ALA A 145 -20.58 -17.85 12.44
CA ALA A 145 -21.63 -16.91 12.82
C ALA A 145 -22.86 -17.03 11.90
N VAL A 146 -22.66 -17.15 10.58
CA VAL A 146 -23.75 -17.33 9.61
C VAL A 146 -24.48 -18.66 9.83
N ASP A 147 -23.75 -19.75 10.09
CA ASP A 147 -24.33 -21.05 10.39
C ASP A 147 -25.13 -21.00 11.70
N HIS A 148 -24.61 -20.37 12.75
CA HIS A 148 -25.35 -20.16 14.00
C HIS A 148 -26.62 -19.32 13.79
N HIS A 149 -26.55 -18.22 13.04
CA HIS A 149 -27.74 -17.43 12.72
C HIS A 149 -28.77 -18.24 11.92
N PHE A 150 -28.32 -19.05 10.96
CA PHE A 150 -29.18 -19.90 10.17
C PHE A 150 -29.85 -20.98 11.02
N GLN A 151 -29.10 -21.65 11.89
CA GLN A 151 -29.62 -22.64 12.82
C GLN A 151 -30.60 -22.02 13.83
N ALA A 152 -30.29 -20.84 14.35
CA ALA A 152 -31.18 -20.09 15.23
C ALA A 152 -32.51 -19.77 14.54
N ALA A 153 -32.46 -19.17 13.35
CA ALA A 153 -33.65 -18.86 12.55
C ALA A 153 -34.46 -20.12 12.19
N LEU A 154 -33.80 -21.23 11.85
CA LEU A 154 -34.47 -22.52 11.62
C LEU A 154 -35.15 -23.04 12.89
N SER A 155 -34.51 -22.90 14.04
CA SER A 155 -35.08 -23.35 15.32
C SER A 155 -36.29 -22.52 15.74
N GLU A 156 -36.23 -21.20 15.55
CA GLU A 156 -37.32 -20.26 15.79
C GLU A 156 -38.51 -20.60 14.88
N MET A 157 -38.27 -20.69 13.57
CA MET A 157 -39.31 -21.07 12.60
C MET A 157 -39.94 -22.44 12.91
N ARG A 158 -39.14 -23.43 13.34
CA ARG A 158 -39.66 -24.73 13.77
C ARG A 158 -40.52 -24.63 15.03
N GLN A 159 -40.14 -23.78 15.98
CA GLN A 159 -40.92 -23.55 17.21
C GLN A 159 -42.24 -22.85 16.89
N ASP A 160 -42.22 -21.85 16.01
CA ASP A 160 -43.41 -21.14 15.56
C ASP A 160 -44.39 -22.08 14.86
N PHE A 161 -43.92 -22.86 13.88
CA PHE A 161 -44.77 -23.87 13.23
C PHE A 161 -45.31 -24.92 14.20
N ALA A 162 -44.51 -25.34 15.19
CA ALA A 162 -44.98 -26.27 16.21
C ALA A 162 -46.04 -25.63 17.13
N ALA A 163 -45.94 -24.33 17.41
CA ALA A 163 -46.92 -23.57 18.18
C ALA A 163 -48.22 -23.40 17.39
N GLU A 164 -48.13 -22.91 16.15
CA GLU A 164 -49.28 -22.78 15.25
C GLU A 164 -50.01 -24.11 15.05
N ARG A 165 -49.26 -25.20 14.89
CA ARG A 165 -49.82 -26.54 14.76
C ARG A 165 -50.60 -26.95 16.02
N ARG A 166 -50.01 -26.75 17.20
CA ARG A 166 -50.67 -27.03 18.49
C ARG A 166 -51.95 -26.21 18.65
N ASP A 167 -51.91 -24.93 18.30
CA ASP A 167 -53.08 -24.04 18.39
C ASP A 167 -54.18 -24.43 17.40
N LEU A 168 -53.81 -24.84 16.18
CA LEU A 168 -54.76 -25.33 15.18
C LEU A 168 -55.39 -26.65 15.61
N GLU A 169 -54.60 -27.61 16.10
CA GLU A 169 -55.08 -28.88 16.64
C GLU A 169 -56.02 -28.65 17.85
N HIS A 170 -55.67 -27.71 18.73
CA HIS A 170 -56.50 -27.33 19.86
C HIS A 170 -57.84 -26.73 19.42
N ARG A 171 -57.82 -25.72 18.53
CA ARG A 171 -59.04 -25.11 17.98
C ARG A 171 -59.90 -26.13 17.24
N HIS A 172 -59.30 -27.01 16.45
CA HIS A 172 -60.02 -28.07 15.76
C HIS A 172 -60.65 -29.06 16.75
N SER A 173 -59.95 -29.43 17.83
CA SER A 173 -60.49 -30.28 18.89
C SER A 173 -61.68 -29.63 19.60
N LEU A 174 -61.60 -28.34 19.92
CA LEU A 174 -62.70 -27.59 20.52
C LEU A 174 -63.92 -27.54 19.59
N PHE A 175 -63.71 -27.14 18.33
CA PHE A 175 -64.78 -27.08 17.33
C PHE A 175 -65.43 -28.45 17.09
N SER A 176 -64.63 -29.52 17.05
CA SER A 176 -65.14 -30.89 16.91
C SER A 176 -66.00 -31.29 18.11
N LYS A 177 -65.59 -30.93 19.33
CA LYS A 177 -66.41 -31.15 20.54
C LYS A 177 -67.70 -30.33 20.52
N GLU A 178 -67.65 -29.08 20.09
CA GLU A 178 -68.84 -28.22 19.94
C GLU A 178 -69.82 -28.81 18.92
N LEU A 179 -69.33 -29.24 17.75
CA LEU A 179 -70.15 -29.93 16.77
C LEU A 179 -70.75 -31.23 17.31
N GLN A 180 -69.97 -32.03 18.05
CA GLN A 180 -70.48 -33.24 18.69
C GLN A 180 -71.59 -32.92 19.71
N LEU A 181 -71.45 -31.85 20.49
CA LEU A 181 -72.47 -31.40 21.43
C LEU A 181 -73.74 -30.91 20.72
N ILE A 182 -73.60 -30.14 19.64
CA ILE A 182 -74.74 -29.69 18.83
C ILE A 182 -75.46 -30.88 18.22
N VAL A 183 -74.74 -31.84 17.64
CA VAL A 183 -75.32 -33.07 17.09
C VAL A 183 -76.06 -33.84 18.20
N HIS A 184 -75.43 -34.02 19.37
CA HIS A 184 -76.07 -34.70 20.50
C HIS A 184 -77.35 -33.98 20.97
N PHE A 185 -77.34 -32.64 21.02
CA PHE A 185 -78.51 -31.85 21.40
C PHE A 185 -79.63 -32.00 20.37
N ILE A 186 -79.34 -31.90 19.08
CA ILE A 186 -80.31 -32.09 18.00
C ILE A 186 -80.88 -33.50 18.04
N THR A 187 -80.05 -34.55 18.19
CA THR A 187 -80.55 -35.93 18.26
C THR A 187 -81.47 -36.12 19.45
N LYS A 188 -81.15 -35.52 20.60
CA LYS A 188 -82.00 -35.61 21.80
C LYS A 188 -83.32 -34.85 21.61
N GLU A 189 -83.29 -33.67 20.99
CA GLU A 189 -84.50 -32.91 20.69
C GLU A 189 -85.42 -33.65 19.71
N GLU A 190 -84.84 -34.29 18.68
CA GLU A 190 -85.59 -35.13 17.73
C GLU A 190 -86.17 -36.37 18.41
N GLU A 191 -85.42 -37.05 19.30
CA GLU A 191 -85.94 -38.16 20.11
C GLU A 191 -87.09 -37.71 21.02
N GLU A 192 -86.98 -36.53 21.66
CA GLU A 192 -88.04 -35.96 22.50
C GLU A 192 -89.29 -35.59 21.67
N LYS A 193 -89.12 -35.05 20.45
CA LYS A 193 -90.22 -34.80 19.51
C LYS A 193 -90.89 -36.10 19.06
N GLU A 194 -90.12 -37.12 18.69
CA GLU A 194 -90.67 -38.44 18.31
C GLU A 194 -91.47 -39.05 19.47
N GLN A 195 -90.98 -38.93 20.71
CA GLN A 195 -91.72 -39.35 21.91
C GLN A 195 -92.99 -38.53 22.13
N ALA A 196 -92.95 -37.22 21.89
CA ALA A 196 -94.12 -36.35 22.01
C ALA A 196 -95.17 -36.67 20.94
N GLU A 197 -94.77 -36.86 19.68
CA GLU A 197 -95.66 -37.23 18.57
C GLU A 197 -96.27 -38.62 18.79
N THR A 198 -95.49 -39.60 19.25
CA THR A 198 -96.01 -40.93 19.59
C THR A 198 -96.97 -40.88 20.79
N HIS A 199 -96.67 -40.06 21.80
CA HIS A 199 -97.58 -39.85 22.92
C HIS A 199 -98.87 -39.15 22.47
N GLU A 200 -98.76 -38.09 21.68
CA GLU A 200 -99.90 -37.36 21.13
C GLU A 200 -100.77 -38.30 20.28
N HIS A 201 -100.16 -39.04 19.35
CA HIS A 201 -100.86 -40.06 18.56
C HIS A 201 -101.59 -41.07 19.45
N ASN A 202 -100.96 -41.57 20.52
CA ASN A 202 -101.59 -42.48 21.47
C ASN A 202 -102.74 -41.83 22.24
N THR A 203 -102.62 -40.56 22.63
CA THR A 203 -103.71 -39.82 23.29
C THR A 203 -104.87 -39.56 22.33
N GLN A 204 -104.60 -39.16 21.09
CA GLN A 204 -105.59 -38.99 20.05
C GLN A 204 -106.28 -40.33 19.74
N PHE A 205 -105.54 -41.43 19.73
CA PHE A 205 -106.10 -42.77 19.57
C PHE A 205 -107.04 -43.15 20.72
N GLU A 206 -106.67 -42.94 21.98
CA GLU A 206 -107.56 -43.19 23.13
C GLU A 206 -108.76 -42.24 23.17
N VAL A 207 -108.60 -40.97 22.77
CA VAL A 207 -109.72 -40.02 22.62
C VAL A 207 -110.66 -40.46 21.51
N LEU A 208 -110.15 -40.89 20.35
CA LEU A 208 -110.96 -41.42 19.26
C LEU A 208 -111.69 -42.69 19.68
N LYS A 209 -111.04 -43.58 20.43
CA LYS A 209 -111.66 -44.77 20.99
C LYS A 209 -112.77 -44.42 21.98
N ASN A 210 -112.54 -43.48 22.90
CA ASN A 210 -113.56 -43.01 23.86
C ASN A 210 -114.72 -42.30 23.16
N ARG A 211 -114.41 -41.43 22.19
CA ARG A 211 -115.42 -40.77 21.35
C ARG A 211 -116.22 -41.77 20.54
N ASN A 212 -115.60 -42.81 19.99
CA ASN A 212 -116.30 -43.86 19.26
C ASN A 212 -117.22 -44.65 20.20
N ILE A 213 -116.79 -44.95 21.43
CA ILE A 213 -117.66 -45.54 22.47
C ILE A 213 -118.84 -44.60 22.81
N GLU A 214 -118.59 -43.30 22.98
CA GLU A 214 -119.64 -42.31 23.22
C GLU A 214 -120.59 -42.13 22.03
N GLU A 215 -120.08 -42.14 20.80
CA GLU A 215 -120.86 -42.11 19.57
C GLU A 215 -121.68 -43.38 19.42
N ASP A 216 -121.17 -44.55 19.79
CA ASP A 216 -121.92 -45.82 19.79
C ASP A 216 -123.06 -45.79 20.84
N HIS A 217 -122.81 -45.19 22.01
CA HIS A 217 -123.85 -44.95 23.02
C HIS A 217 -124.87 -43.89 22.59
N GLN A 218 -124.42 -42.79 21.98
CA GLN A 218 -125.29 -41.74 21.47
C GLN A 218 -126.10 -42.20 20.26
N THR A 219 -125.53 -42.99 19.37
CA THR A 219 -126.23 -43.52 18.19
C THR A 219 -127.26 -44.56 18.61
N LYS A 220 -126.99 -45.40 19.62
CA LYS A 220 -128.03 -46.23 20.25
C LYS A 220 -129.19 -45.40 20.79
N SER A 221 -128.89 -44.36 21.59
CA SER A 221 -129.92 -43.46 22.14
C SER A 221 -130.68 -42.67 21.05
N LYS A 222 -129.98 -42.18 20.03
CA LYS A 222 -130.59 -41.45 18.90
C LYS A 222 -131.38 -42.38 17.97
N LEU A 223 -131.01 -43.65 17.83
CA LEU A 223 -131.77 -44.63 17.06
C LEU A 223 -133.08 -44.98 17.77
N GLU A 224 -133.09 -44.99 19.10
CA GLU A 224 -134.31 -45.12 19.90
C GLU A 224 -135.22 -43.88 19.72
N ASP A 225 -134.68 -42.66 19.76
CA ASP A 225 -135.45 -41.41 19.56
C ASP A 225 -135.89 -41.17 18.09
N ALA A 226 -135.09 -41.62 17.12
CA ALA A 226 -135.37 -41.46 15.68
C ALA A 226 -136.49 -42.41 15.21
N VAL A 227 -136.61 -43.61 15.80
CA VAL A 227 -137.71 -44.54 15.50
C VAL A 227 -139.07 -43.93 15.89
N ASP A 228 -139.13 -43.14 16.96
CA ASP A 228 -140.35 -42.46 17.39
C ASP A 228 -140.63 -41.18 16.61
N THR A 229 -139.60 -40.42 16.22
CA THR A 229 -139.78 -39.16 15.49
C THR A 229 -139.94 -39.30 13.96
N ILE A 230 -139.43 -40.39 13.36
CA ILE A 230 -139.61 -40.67 11.92
C ILE A 230 -141.07 -41.04 11.58
N LYS A 231 -141.83 -41.59 12.54
CA LYS A 231 -143.27 -41.84 12.36
C LYS A 231 -144.09 -40.55 12.22
N ASP A 232 -143.77 -39.51 12.97
CA ASP A 232 -144.56 -38.27 12.99
C ASP A 232 -144.13 -37.26 11.91
N LYS A 233 -142.85 -37.25 11.51
CA LYS A 233 -142.34 -36.29 10.51
C LYS A 233 -142.51 -36.74 9.05
N CYS A 234 -142.71 -38.03 8.79
CA CYS A 234 -142.88 -38.56 7.42
C CYS A 234 -144.22 -38.14 6.78
N ASN A 235 -145.26 -37.90 7.59
CA ASN A 235 -146.59 -37.49 7.10
C ASN A 235 -146.70 -35.98 6.81
N GLN A 236 -145.89 -35.14 7.48
CA GLN A 236 -145.99 -33.68 7.35
C GLN A 236 -145.07 -33.11 6.24
N ALA A 237 -143.86 -33.67 6.07
CA ALA A 237 -142.86 -33.13 5.14
C ALA A 237 -143.11 -33.49 3.65
N LEU A 238 -143.97 -34.47 3.36
CA LEU A 238 -144.28 -34.92 1.99
C LEU A 238 -145.22 -33.95 1.24
N GLN A 239 -145.95 -33.10 1.98
CA GLN A 239 -146.89 -32.12 1.42
C GLN A 239 -146.18 -30.81 1.03
N ASP A 240 -145.17 -30.39 1.81
CA ASP A 240 -144.56 -29.06 1.68
C ASP A 240 -143.30 -29.06 0.77
N TYR A 241 -142.66 -30.21 0.58
CA TYR A 241 -141.42 -30.31 -0.23
C TYR A 241 -141.65 -30.28 -1.75
N LYS A 242 -142.90 -30.45 -2.21
CA LYS A 242 -143.22 -30.65 -3.64
C LYS A 242 -143.47 -29.35 -4.40
N THR A 243 -143.72 -28.23 -3.73
CA THR A 243 -144.19 -26.99 -4.36
C THR A 243 -143.16 -25.85 -4.35
N GLN A 244 -142.15 -25.88 -3.47
CA GLN A 244 -141.18 -24.78 -3.32
C GLN A 244 -139.80 -25.08 -3.95
N THR A 245 -139.48 -26.33 -4.30
CA THR A 245 -138.10 -26.80 -4.47
C THR A 245 -137.51 -26.62 -5.87
N ASP A 246 -138.33 -26.40 -6.92
CA ASP A 246 -137.84 -26.45 -8.31
C ASP A 246 -137.50 -25.10 -8.96
N SER A 247 -138.05 -23.98 -8.45
CA SER A 247 -137.82 -22.64 -9.04
C SER A 247 -136.54 -21.97 -8.49
N ASN A 248 -136.36 -21.95 -7.17
CA ASN A 248 -135.20 -21.31 -6.53
C ASN A 248 -133.89 -22.10 -6.71
N THR A 249 -133.96 -23.41 -6.96
CA THR A 249 -132.78 -24.23 -7.23
C THR A 249 -132.15 -23.93 -8.58
N GLN A 250 -132.90 -23.41 -9.57
CA GLN A 250 -132.34 -23.11 -10.89
C GLN A 250 -131.59 -21.77 -10.94
N GLU A 251 -132.08 -20.74 -10.25
CA GLU A 251 -131.40 -19.43 -10.18
C GLU A 251 -130.16 -19.48 -9.29
N TYR A 252 -130.23 -20.17 -8.14
CA TYR A 252 -129.07 -20.39 -7.27
C TYR A 252 -127.96 -21.19 -7.98
N LYS A 253 -128.30 -22.21 -8.78
CA LYS A 253 -127.32 -22.97 -9.57
C LYS A 253 -126.59 -22.13 -10.62
N LYS A 254 -127.24 -21.13 -11.20
CA LYS A 254 -126.61 -20.22 -12.18
C LYS A 254 -125.61 -19.28 -11.50
N LEU A 255 -126.02 -18.62 -10.41
CA LEU A 255 -125.15 -17.76 -9.61
C LEU A 255 -123.98 -18.53 -8.98
N LEU A 256 -124.21 -19.75 -8.48
CA LEU A 256 -123.17 -20.61 -7.92
C LEU A 256 -122.12 -21.00 -8.99
N HIS A 257 -122.54 -21.19 -10.24
CA HIS A 257 -121.61 -21.54 -11.32
C HIS A 257 -120.79 -20.33 -11.82
N GLU A 258 -121.35 -19.12 -11.78
CA GLU A 258 -120.62 -17.88 -12.07
C GLU A 258 -119.63 -17.55 -10.94
N ASP A 259 -120.02 -17.72 -9.68
CA ASP A 259 -119.17 -17.50 -8.51
C ASP A 259 -117.99 -18.50 -8.45
N ASP A 260 -118.23 -19.77 -8.78
CA ASP A 260 -117.18 -20.80 -8.88
C ASP A 260 -116.20 -20.52 -10.04
N LYS A 261 -116.67 -19.95 -11.15
CA LYS A 261 -115.77 -19.50 -12.25
C LYS A 261 -114.91 -18.31 -11.81
N VAL A 262 -115.51 -17.30 -11.19
CA VAL A 262 -114.77 -16.12 -10.71
C VAL A 262 -113.79 -16.51 -9.59
N SER A 263 -114.18 -17.38 -8.65
CA SER A 263 -113.29 -17.92 -7.61
C SER A 263 -112.08 -18.64 -8.20
N ARG A 264 -112.28 -19.49 -9.21
CA ARG A 264 -111.15 -20.17 -9.89
C ARG A 264 -110.23 -19.19 -10.62
N GLU A 265 -110.77 -18.14 -11.24
CA GLU A 265 -109.95 -17.10 -11.87
C GLU A 265 -109.17 -16.28 -10.82
N VAL A 266 -109.79 -15.96 -9.69
CA VAL A 266 -109.14 -15.26 -8.57
C VAL A 266 -108.03 -16.11 -7.98
N ASP A 267 -108.25 -17.40 -7.74
CA ASP A 267 -107.23 -18.34 -7.25
C ASP A 267 -106.05 -18.46 -8.22
N GLN A 268 -106.32 -18.53 -9.53
CA GLN A 268 -105.25 -18.55 -10.55
C GLN A 268 -104.44 -17.25 -10.55
N ARG A 269 -105.10 -16.09 -10.37
CA ARG A 269 -104.42 -14.80 -10.25
C ARG A 269 -103.62 -14.68 -8.96
N LEU A 270 -104.15 -15.12 -7.82
CA LEU A 270 -103.45 -15.15 -6.53
C LEU A 270 -102.19 -16.01 -6.60
N ARG A 271 -102.28 -17.23 -7.14
CA ARG A 271 -101.08 -18.09 -7.35
C ARG A 271 -100.07 -17.49 -8.32
N ARG A 272 -100.50 -16.64 -9.26
CA ARG A 272 -99.58 -15.93 -10.16
C ARG A 272 -98.90 -14.77 -9.43
N VAL A 273 -99.63 -14.05 -8.59
CA VAL A 273 -99.10 -12.98 -7.74
C VAL A 273 -98.10 -13.54 -6.74
N GLU A 274 -98.41 -14.64 -6.05
CA GLU A 274 -97.47 -15.31 -5.12
C GLU A 274 -96.18 -15.74 -5.81
N ARG A 275 -96.26 -16.35 -6.99
CA ARG A 275 -95.06 -16.72 -7.78
C ARG A 275 -94.23 -15.50 -8.16
N LEU A 276 -94.87 -14.40 -8.58
CA LEU A 276 -94.16 -13.16 -8.90
C LEU A 276 -93.55 -12.52 -7.65
N GLN A 277 -94.23 -12.57 -6.50
CA GLN A 277 -93.72 -12.08 -5.22
C GLN A 277 -92.51 -12.90 -4.74
N GLN A 278 -92.55 -14.23 -4.85
CA GLN A 278 -91.41 -15.10 -4.57
C GLN A 278 -90.23 -14.79 -5.50
N GLN A 279 -90.46 -14.66 -6.80
CA GLN A 279 -89.41 -14.26 -7.74
C GLN A 279 -88.80 -12.89 -7.39
N ILE A 280 -89.62 -11.91 -7.01
CA ILE A 280 -89.12 -10.60 -6.55
C ILE A 280 -88.29 -10.74 -5.28
N ALA A 281 -88.70 -11.59 -4.33
CA ALA A 281 -87.94 -11.85 -3.10
C ALA A 281 -86.58 -12.52 -3.41
N ASP A 282 -86.56 -13.53 -4.27
CA ASP A 282 -85.34 -14.22 -4.71
C ASP A 282 -84.38 -13.25 -5.41
N TRP A 283 -84.88 -12.42 -6.33
CA TRP A 283 -84.07 -11.41 -7.01
C TRP A 283 -83.56 -10.33 -6.05
N LYS A 284 -84.36 -9.90 -5.08
CA LYS A 284 -83.91 -8.99 -4.02
C LYS A 284 -82.79 -9.61 -3.18
N SER A 285 -82.92 -10.87 -2.79
CA SER A 285 -81.89 -11.60 -2.05
C SER A 285 -80.58 -11.69 -2.86
N LYS A 286 -80.67 -12.07 -4.14
CA LYS A 286 -79.50 -12.11 -5.05
C LYS A 286 -78.83 -10.76 -5.24
N ILE A 287 -79.60 -9.66 -5.32
CA ILE A 287 -79.04 -8.31 -5.43
C ILE A 287 -78.29 -7.94 -4.14
N ILE A 288 -78.85 -8.24 -2.97
CA ILE A 288 -78.20 -7.97 -1.68
C ILE A 288 -76.91 -8.79 -1.55
N GLN A 289 -76.97 -10.08 -1.86
CA GLN A 289 -75.81 -10.97 -1.83
C GLN A 289 -74.70 -10.50 -2.79
N ASN A 290 -75.03 -10.19 -4.04
CA ASN A 290 -74.04 -9.71 -5.00
C ASN A 290 -73.43 -8.37 -4.54
N ARG A 291 -74.25 -7.49 -3.96
CA ARG A 291 -73.77 -6.22 -3.39
C ARG A 291 -72.79 -6.47 -2.23
N SER A 292 -73.13 -7.34 -1.27
CA SER A 292 -72.24 -7.63 -0.14
C SER A 292 -70.94 -8.27 -0.61
N GLU A 293 -70.99 -9.24 -1.52
CA GLU A 293 -69.78 -9.87 -2.07
C GLU A 293 -68.92 -8.89 -2.87
N CYS A 294 -69.53 -7.95 -3.61
CA CYS A 294 -68.79 -6.90 -4.30
C CYS A 294 -68.17 -5.89 -3.35
N GLU A 295 -68.86 -5.52 -2.27
CA GLU A 295 -68.35 -4.63 -1.22
C GLU A 295 -67.18 -5.29 -0.48
N GLU A 296 -67.29 -6.57 -0.12
CA GLU A 296 -66.21 -7.35 0.51
C GLU A 296 -65.00 -7.48 -0.41
N ARG A 297 -65.19 -7.89 -1.67
CA ARG A 297 -64.09 -7.98 -2.65
C ARG A 297 -63.40 -6.63 -2.86
N ASN A 298 -64.17 -5.55 -2.99
CA ASN A 298 -63.58 -4.21 -3.12
C ASN A 298 -62.86 -3.76 -1.85
N SER A 299 -63.34 -4.14 -0.67
CA SER A 299 -62.68 -3.83 0.61
C SER A 299 -61.33 -4.55 0.69
N GLN A 300 -61.30 -5.85 0.39
CA GLN A 300 -60.06 -6.66 0.37
C GLN A 300 -59.03 -6.09 -0.62
N LEU A 301 -59.45 -5.79 -1.86
CA LEU A 301 -58.56 -5.19 -2.86
C LEU A 301 -58.01 -3.82 -2.44
N ARG A 302 -58.78 -3.04 -1.66
CA ARG A 302 -58.30 -1.76 -1.11
C ARG A 302 -57.23 -1.98 -0.04
N LEU A 303 -57.45 -2.93 0.87
CA LEU A 303 -56.48 -3.28 1.91
C LEU A 303 -55.17 -3.77 1.28
N GLU A 304 -55.24 -4.70 0.32
CA GLU A 304 -54.05 -5.19 -0.40
C GLU A 304 -53.32 -4.06 -1.13
N LYS A 305 -54.05 -3.13 -1.76
CA LYS A 305 -53.47 -1.97 -2.41
C LYS A 305 -52.76 -1.05 -1.40
N GLU A 306 -53.35 -0.81 -0.25
CA GLU A 306 -52.78 0.02 0.81
C GLU A 306 -51.52 -0.61 1.40
N GLU A 307 -51.54 -1.92 1.64
CA GLU A 307 -50.36 -2.68 2.08
C GLU A 307 -49.24 -2.63 1.05
N LEU A 308 -49.54 -2.87 -0.23
CA LEU A 308 -48.57 -2.78 -1.31
C LEU A 308 -48.00 -1.37 -1.45
N GLN A 309 -48.84 -0.35 -1.28
CA GLN A 309 -48.42 1.05 -1.28
C GLN A 309 -47.50 1.38 -0.10
N ARG A 310 -47.77 0.86 1.10
CA ARG A 310 -46.88 0.98 2.27
C ARG A 310 -45.53 0.31 1.99
N HIS A 311 -45.54 -0.92 1.49
CA HIS A 311 -44.32 -1.63 1.12
C HIS A 311 -43.51 -0.89 0.05
N TYR A 312 -44.17 -0.30 -0.94
CA TYR A 312 -43.52 0.54 -1.94
C TYR A 312 -42.88 1.79 -1.32
N GLN A 313 -43.57 2.49 -0.41
CA GLN A 313 -43.04 3.66 0.27
C GLN A 313 -41.83 3.30 1.15
N GLU A 314 -41.91 2.21 1.90
CA GLU A 314 -40.79 1.70 2.71
C GLU A 314 -39.59 1.34 1.84
N LEU A 315 -39.81 0.64 0.73
CA LEU A 315 -38.74 0.27 -0.19
C LEU A 315 -38.12 1.52 -0.84
N LYS A 316 -38.94 2.49 -1.25
CA LYS A 316 -38.48 3.77 -1.80
C LYS A 316 -37.66 4.55 -0.77
N ALA A 317 -38.07 4.56 0.50
CA ALA A 317 -37.32 5.19 1.59
C ALA A 317 -35.98 4.48 1.83
N LYS A 318 -35.96 3.13 1.87
CA LYS A 318 -34.72 2.34 1.97
C LYS A 318 -33.77 2.62 0.81
N MET A 319 -34.28 2.64 -0.43
CA MET A 319 -33.50 2.92 -1.63
C MET A 319 -32.93 4.35 -1.62
N SER A 320 -33.71 5.33 -1.17
CA SER A 320 -33.25 6.72 -1.06
C SER A 320 -32.17 6.87 0.02
N LYS A 321 -32.32 6.20 1.17
CA LYS A 321 -31.30 6.19 2.24
C LYS A 321 -30.01 5.55 1.74
N PHE A 322 -30.10 4.39 1.09
CA PHE A 322 -28.94 3.73 0.49
C PHE A 322 -28.22 4.64 -0.52
N ARG A 323 -28.95 5.27 -1.45
CA ARG A 323 -28.36 6.20 -2.42
C ARG A 323 -27.69 7.39 -1.74
N ALA A 324 -28.30 7.98 -0.72
CA ALA A 324 -27.72 9.08 0.04
C ALA A 324 -26.43 8.66 0.78
N GLU A 325 -26.42 7.47 1.37
CA GLU A 325 -25.25 6.93 2.05
C GLU A 325 -24.11 6.61 1.08
N GLN A 326 -24.39 6.00 -0.07
CA GLN A 326 -23.38 5.76 -1.10
C GLN A 326 -22.82 7.07 -1.67
N MET A 327 -23.68 8.07 -1.90
CA MET A 327 -23.24 9.41 -2.32
C MET A 327 -22.34 10.07 -1.27
N ARG A 328 -22.64 9.91 0.02
CA ARG A 328 -21.79 10.39 1.10
C ARG A 328 -20.45 9.67 1.14
N ARG A 329 -20.44 8.33 1.13
CA ARG A 329 -19.22 7.53 1.11
C ARG A 329 -18.32 7.87 -0.08
N LEU A 330 -18.91 8.05 -1.27
CA LEU A 330 -18.15 8.45 -2.47
C LEU A 330 -17.57 9.85 -2.32
N ARG A 331 -18.32 10.80 -1.74
CA ARG A 331 -17.82 12.16 -1.47
C ARG A 331 -16.66 12.12 -0.48
N ASP A 332 -16.81 11.40 0.62
CA ASP A 332 -15.79 11.28 1.67
C ASP A 332 -14.52 10.63 1.10
N LEU A 333 -14.66 9.53 0.34
CA LEU A 333 -13.54 8.89 -0.36
C LEU A 333 -12.86 9.85 -1.35
N SER A 334 -13.62 10.59 -2.15
CA SER A 334 -13.06 11.54 -3.11
C SER A 334 -12.36 12.72 -2.42
N SER A 335 -12.86 13.19 -1.28
CA SER A 335 -12.21 14.25 -0.49
C SER A 335 -10.90 13.74 0.08
N ASN A 336 -10.94 12.60 0.78
CA ASN A 336 -9.75 12.01 1.41
C ASN A 336 -8.68 11.67 0.36
N ALA A 337 -9.08 11.13 -0.80
CA ALA A 337 -8.14 10.86 -1.89
C ALA A 337 -7.49 12.15 -2.40
N LYS A 338 -8.26 13.23 -2.56
CA LYS A 338 -7.72 14.53 -2.98
C LYS A 338 -6.76 15.10 -1.94
N GLU A 339 -7.14 15.10 -0.67
CA GLU A 339 -6.30 15.58 0.43
C GLU A 339 -4.98 14.79 0.52
N CYS A 340 -5.03 13.46 0.37
CA CYS A 340 -3.83 12.64 0.29
C CYS A 340 -2.96 12.99 -0.93
N THR A 341 -3.56 13.18 -2.11
CA THR A 341 -2.81 13.58 -3.31
C THR A 341 -2.17 14.96 -3.17
N GLU A 342 -2.87 15.92 -2.55
CA GLU A 342 -2.33 17.26 -2.30
C GLU A 342 -1.19 17.22 -1.28
N SER A 343 -1.32 16.41 -0.23
CA SER A 343 -0.25 16.18 0.76
C SER A 343 0.98 15.57 0.10
N LEU A 344 0.82 14.52 -0.70
CA LEU A 344 1.92 13.88 -1.43
C LEU A 344 2.56 14.82 -2.45
N ASP A 345 1.78 15.62 -3.18
CA ASP A 345 2.30 16.63 -4.11
C ASP A 345 3.09 17.73 -3.38
N SER A 346 2.67 18.11 -2.16
CA SER A 346 3.44 19.04 -1.33
C SER A 346 4.77 18.45 -0.86
N GLN A 347 4.80 17.18 -0.46
CA GLN A 347 6.02 16.47 -0.08
C GLN A 347 6.96 16.28 -1.27
N LEU A 348 6.41 15.96 -2.45
CA LEU A 348 7.15 15.86 -3.70
C LEU A 348 7.82 17.20 -4.03
N LYS A 349 7.07 18.31 -4.00
CA LYS A 349 7.64 19.66 -4.22
C LYS A 349 8.73 20.01 -3.23
N LEU A 350 8.59 19.61 -1.96
CA LEU A 350 9.63 19.81 -0.94
C LEU A 350 10.89 18.98 -1.27
N ALA A 351 10.72 17.70 -1.60
CA ALA A 351 11.83 16.82 -1.99
C ALA A 351 12.54 17.33 -3.24
N GLU A 352 11.80 17.75 -4.28
CA GLU A 352 12.35 18.37 -5.48
C GLU A 352 13.15 19.63 -5.15
N ARG A 353 12.63 20.49 -4.26
CA ARG A 353 13.35 21.70 -3.83
C ARG A 353 14.63 21.34 -3.08
N ILE A 354 14.62 20.33 -2.21
CA ILE A 354 15.81 19.84 -1.52
C ILE A 354 16.83 19.31 -2.53
N LEU A 355 16.42 18.50 -3.50
CA LEU A 355 17.31 17.97 -4.53
C LEU A 355 17.87 19.07 -5.45
N GLN A 356 17.05 20.02 -5.87
CA GLN A 356 17.48 21.16 -6.68
C GLN A 356 18.49 22.03 -5.93
N THR A 357 18.22 22.33 -4.64
CA THR A 357 19.17 23.11 -3.81
C THR A 357 20.46 22.34 -3.58
N ALA A 358 20.40 21.03 -3.29
CA ALA A 358 21.59 20.18 -3.17
C ALA A 358 22.40 20.14 -4.48
N ALA A 359 21.74 20.03 -5.63
CA ALA A 359 22.39 20.06 -6.94
C ALA A 359 23.05 21.40 -7.25
N LEU A 360 22.41 22.52 -6.87
CA LEU A 360 23.01 23.86 -6.99
C LEU A 360 24.22 24.02 -6.06
N CYS A 361 24.13 23.57 -4.80
CA CYS A 361 25.25 23.57 -3.86
C CYS A 361 26.42 22.72 -4.38
N ARG A 362 26.14 21.54 -4.97
CA ARG A 362 27.15 20.63 -5.53
C ARG A 362 27.98 21.24 -6.67
N LYS A 363 27.48 22.27 -7.36
CA LYS A 363 28.28 23.01 -8.36
C LYS A 363 29.43 23.80 -7.75
N LEU A 364 29.31 24.23 -6.49
CA LEU A 364 30.30 25.05 -5.79
C LEU A 364 31.30 24.20 -4.99
N GLU A 365 31.10 22.89 -4.93
CA GLU A 365 31.99 21.96 -4.24
C GLU A 365 33.23 21.65 -5.08
N THR A 366 34.34 21.40 -4.38
CA THR A 366 35.59 20.99 -5.04
C THR A 366 35.49 19.54 -5.55
N GLU A 367 36.29 19.17 -6.56
CA GLU A 367 36.32 17.79 -7.08
C GLU A 367 36.63 16.76 -5.97
N ARG A 368 37.48 17.12 -5.01
CA ARG A 368 37.78 16.28 -3.84
C ARG A 368 36.53 15.97 -3.02
N GLU A 369 35.67 16.96 -2.79
CA GLU A 369 34.42 16.82 -2.02
C GLU A 369 33.28 16.20 -2.80
N LYS A 370 33.34 16.21 -4.13
CA LYS A 370 32.39 15.48 -4.99
C LYS A 370 32.69 13.99 -5.04
N VAL A 371 33.98 13.62 -5.01
CA VAL A 371 34.46 12.23 -5.03
C VAL A 371 34.43 11.60 -3.64
N VAL A 372 34.76 12.37 -2.60
CA VAL A 372 34.69 11.93 -1.20
C VAL A 372 33.86 12.95 -0.39
N PRO A 373 32.52 12.89 -0.46
CA PRO A 373 31.63 13.84 0.22
C PRO A 373 31.64 13.71 1.74
N PHE A 374 31.88 12.50 2.23
CA PHE A 374 31.95 12.18 3.64
C PHE A 374 33.38 11.74 3.90
N TYR A 375 34.04 12.38 4.87
CA TYR A 375 35.24 11.76 5.42
C TYR A 375 34.84 10.41 5.97
N LEU A 376 35.68 9.40 5.76
CA LEU A 376 35.87 8.40 6.79
C LEU A 376 36.20 9.23 8.05
N SER A 377 35.17 9.58 8.83
CA SER A 377 35.34 9.57 10.28
C SER A 377 36.04 8.26 10.46
N ARG A 378 37.30 8.28 10.90
CA ARG A 378 38.07 7.07 11.16
C ARG A 378 37.04 6.13 11.76
N GLU A 379 36.56 5.18 10.93
CA GLU A 379 35.84 4.06 11.44
C GLU A 379 36.90 3.58 12.39
N VAL A 380 36.58 3.70 13.67
CA VAL A 380 37.38 3.01 14.65
C VAL A 380 37.27 1.60 14.11
N ASP A 381 38.31 1.16 13.38
CA ASP A 381 38.39 -0.18 12.86
C ASP A 381 38.06 -1.00 14.09
N LEU A 382 36.87 -1.62 14.13
CA LEU A 382 36.48 -2.36 15.33
C LEU A 382 37.48 -3.51 15.56
N GLU A 383 38.36 -3.78 14.59
CA GLU A 383 39.53 -4.65 14.68
C GLU A 383 40.74 -4.04 15.43
N GLU A 384 40.84 -2.71 15.59
CA GLU A 384 41.88 -2.03 16.41
C GLU A 384 41.47 -1.88 17.90
N LEU A 385 40.20 -2.15 18.28
CA LEU A 385 39.84 -2.28 19.70
C LEU A 385 40.17 -3.70 20.18
N ASP A 386 41.04 -3.80 21.19
CA ASP A 386 41.31 -5.05 21.87
C ASP A 386 40.06 -5.53 22.62
N TRP A 387 39.34 -6.49 22.03
CA TRP A 387 38.13 -7.10 22.60
C TRP A 387 38.42 -8.19 23.63
N SER A 388 39.67 -8.38 24.05
CA SER A 388 40.02 -9.46 24.98
C SER A 388 39.42 -9.27 26.39
N ASP A 389 39.12 -8.04 26.79
CA ASP A 389 38.70 -7.69 28.16
C ASP A 389 37.19 -7.43 28.34
N VAL A 390 36.38 -7.51 27.28
CA VAL A 390 34.93 -7.22 27.37
C VAL A 390 34.13 -8.53 27.42
N PRO A 391 33.30 -8.77 28.47
CA PRO A 391 32.46 -9.98 28.58
C PRO A 391 31.60 -10.20 27.33
N ALA A 392 31.48 -11.46 26.89
CA ALA A 392 30.78 -11.83 25.66
C ALA A 392 29.32 -11.35 25.60
N GLU A 393 28.67 -11.21 26.75
CA GLU A 393 27.29 -10.70 26.89
C GLU A 393 27.17 -9.22 26.49
N VAL A 394 28.13 -8.38 26.88
CA VAL A 394 28.19 -6.95 26.53
C VAL A 394 28.54 -6.79 25.04
N LYS A 395 29.31 -7.73 24.50
CA LYS A 395 29.69 -7.74 23.07
C LYS A 395 28.49 -8.05 22.18
N GLU A 396 27.61 -8.95 22.60
CA GLU A 396 26.36 -9.24 21.90
C GLU A 396 25.33 -8.11 22.08
N GLU A 397 25.20 -7.48 23.26
CA GLU A 397 24.34 -6.28 23.45
C GLU A 397 24.76 -5.09 22.58
N ILE A 398 26.06 -4.81 22.46
CA ILE A 398 26.58 -3.74 21.59
C ILE A 398 26.37 -4.07 20.11
N ARG A 399 26.50 -5.35 19.74
CA ARG A 399 26.27 -5.83 18.38
C ARG A 399 24.80 -5.77 17.99
N GLU A 400 23.90 -6.09 18.92
CA GLU A 400 22.45 -5.99 18.78
C GLU A 400 21.98 -4.53 18.71
N ALA A 401 22.62 -3.61 19.45
CA ALA A 401 22.37 -2.17 19.33
C ALA A 401 22.89 -1.55 18.02
N LEU A 402 23.89 -2.17 17.39
CA LEU A 402 24.46 -1.77 16.09
C LEU A 402 23.75 -2.45 14.90
N SER A 403 23.12 -3.61 15.11
CA SER A 403 22.31 -4.29 14.12
C SER A 403 20.87 -3.79 14.18
N ASP A 404 20.53 -2.90 13.26
CA ASP A 404 19.15 -2.65 12.84
C ASP A 404 18.22 -1.97 13.88
N VAL A 405 18.71 -0.89 14.48
CA VAL A 405 17.82 0.19 14.92
C VAL A 405 17.99 1.29 13.89
N GLY A 406 16.93 1.57 13.12
CA GLY A 406 16.92 2.64 12.11
C GLY A 406 17.62 3.90 12.62
N ILE A 407 18.34 4.59 11.72
CA ILE A 407 19.17 5.74 12.05
C ILE A 407 18.37 6.72 12.92
N ASP A 408 18.79 6.89 14.18
CA ASP A 408 18.14 7.75 15.16
C ASP A 408 17.95 9.17 14.58
N GLU A 409 16.78 9.79 14.79
CA GLU A 409 16.43 11.09 14.21
C GLU A 409 17.49 12.17 14.55
N TRP A 410 18.18 12.01 15.68
CA TRP A 410 19.24 12.90 16.14
C TRP A 410 20.59 12.70 15.42
N THR A 411 20.87 11.49 14.92
CA THR A 411 22.13 11.16 14.22
C THR A 411 21.99 11.16 12.69
N TYR A 412 20.75 11.27 12.18
CA TYR A 412 20.42 11.19 10.75
C TYR A 412 21.18 12.17 9.85
N LEU A 413 21.55 13.34 10.38
CA LEU A 413 22.23 14.40 9.64
C LEU A 413 23.73 14.53 9.98
N ASP A 414 24.31 13.60 10.73
CA ASP A 414 25.71 13.71 11.18
C ASP A 414 26.71 13.80 10.02
N SER A 415 26.51 12.99 8.98
CA SER A 415 27.33 13.02 7.77
C SER A 415 27.18 14.34 7.00
N PHE A 416 25.98 14.94 7.01
CA PHE A 416 25.75 16.27 6.45
C PHE A 416 26.49 17.35 7.27
N PHE A 417 26.41 17.30 8.59
CA PHE A 417 27.10 18.26 9.46
C PHE A 417 28.62 18.12 9.42
N LYS A 418 29.17 16.91 9.29
CA LYS A 418 30.61 16.69 9.04
C LYS A 418 31.07 17.39 7.78
N ARG A 419 30.30 17.25 6.70
CA ARG A 419 30.56 17.91 5.42
C ARG A 419 30.46 19.44 5.53
N TYR A 420 29.42 19.94 6.18
CA TYR A 420 29.24 21.37 6.45
C TYR A 420 30.40 21.96 7.26
N ASN A 421 30.80 21.29 8.35
CA ASN A 421 31.86 21.76 9.24
C ASN A 421 33.21 21.82 8.52
N LYS A 422 33.52 20.86 7.65
CA LYS A 422 34.74 20.91 6.83
C LYS A 422 34.77 22.15 5.94
N VAL A 423 33.71 22.37 5.14
CA VAL A 423 33.64 23.55 4.26
C VAL A 423 33.71 24.85 5.09
N PHE A 424 33.13 24.84 6.29
CA PHE A 424 33.23 25.96 7.22
C PHE A 424 34.67 26.21 7.70
N LEU A 425 35.44 25.17 8.01
CA LEU A 425 36.86 25.28 8.35
C LEU A 425 37.70 25.77 7.17
N ASP A 426 37.44 25.26 5.97
CA ASP A 426 38.12 25.70 4.74
C ASP A 426 37.84 27.19 4.46
N LYS A 427 36.59 27.61 4.63
CA LYS A 427 36.22 29.04 4.55
C LYS A 427 36.99 29.88 5.57
N LEU A 428 37.08 29.45 6.83
CA LEU A 428 37.81 30.17 7.87
C LEU A 428 39.32 30.25 7.56
N ALA A 429 39.90 29.18 7.00
CA ALA A 429 41.30 29.18 6.56
C ALA A 429 41.53 30.21 5.43
N ILE A 430 40.63 30.23 4.43
CA ILE A 430 40.67 31.22 3.33
C ILE A 430 40.52 32.63 3.86
N ASP A 431 39.57 32.89 4.77
CA ASP A 431 39.36 34.22 5.35
C ASP A 431 40.60 34.70 6.12
N LYS A 432 41.28 33.79 6.85
CA LYS A 432 42.52 34.11 7.57
C LYS A 432 43.68 34.40 6.64
N GLU A 433 43.86 33.62 5.58
CA GLU A 433 44.87 33.90 4.55
C GLU A 433 44.58 35.20 3.80
N ARG A 434 43.29 35.50 3.51
CA ARG A 434 42.90 36.79 2.93
C ARG A 434 43.30 37.94 3.83
N GLN A 435 43.00 37.87 5.13
CA GLN A 435 43.40 38.91 6.09
C GLN A 435 44.92 39.07 6.20
N ARG A 436 45.68 37.96 6.14
CA ARG A 436 47.14 37.99 6.10
C ARG A 436 47.63 38.71 4.86
N LEU A 437 47.14 38.33 3.67
CA LEU A 437 47.51 38.94 2.40
C LEU A 437 47.11 40.43 2.33
N GLU A 438 45.97 40.81 2.91
CA GLU A 438 45.55 42.21 3.04
C GLU A 438 46.57 43.00 3.87
N LYS A 439 46.99 42.48 5.03
CA LYS A 439 48.03 43.11 5.87
C LYS A 439 49.38 43.19 5.16
N GLU A 440 49.80 42.13 4.48
CA GLU A 440 51.05 42.14 3.69
C GLU A 440 50.97 43.17 2.54
N ASN A 441 49.82 43.28 1.86
CA ASN A 441 49.61 44.27 0.81
C ASN A 441 49.62 45.70 1.37
N GLU A 442 48.99 45.95 2.52
CA GLU A 442 49.07 47.23 3.22
C GLU A 442 50.52 47.59 3.59
N GLN A 443 51.28 46.62 4.11
CA GLN A 443 52.70 46.79 4.41
C GLN A 443 53.51 47.10 3.16
N LEU A 444 53.34 46.34 2.07
CA LEU A 444 54.03 46.59 0.80
C LEU A 444 53.66 47.95 0.20
N ARG A 445 52.39 48.36 0.27
CA ARG A 445 51.94 49.70 -0.15
C ARG A 445 52.60 50.78 0.69
N SER A 446 52.74 50.58 2.01
CA SER A 446 53.42 51.52 2.89
C SER A 446 54.93 51.62 2.61
N ILE A 447 55.61 50.51 2.33
CA ILE A 447 57.03 50.47 1.95
C ILE A 447 57.22 51.14 0.60
N LEU A 448 56.35 50.86 -0.38
CA LEU A 448 56.39 51.49 -1.69
C LEU A 448 56.18 53.00 -1.57
N LYS A 449 55.23 53.43 -0.73
CA LYS A 449 55.03 54.85 -0.40
C LYS A 449 56.30 55.46 0.19
N GLN A 450 56.91 54.82 1.20
CA GLN A 450 58.18 55.28 1.79
C GLN A 450 59.32 55.34 0.77
N PHE A 451 59.41 54.39 -0.17
CA PHE A 451 60.42 54.41 -1.23
C PHE A 451 60.20 55.58 -2.20
N LEU A 452 58.96 55.81 -2.63
CA LEU A 452 58.61 56.94 -3.50
C LEU A 452 58.84 58.29 -2.80
N ASP A 453 58.53 58.37 -1.50
CA ASP A 453 58.80 59.53 -0.65
C ASP A 453 60.32 59.71 -0.42
N GLY A 454 61.12 58.64 -0.45
CA GLY A 454 62.59 58.72 -0.38
C GLY A 454 63.26 59.14 -1.69
N VAL A 455 62.65 58.86 -2.84
CA VAL A 455 63.17 59.20 -4.18
C VAL A 455 62.65 60.56 -4.67
N SER A 456 61.45 60.97 -4.26
CA SER A 456 60.85 62.25 -4.63
C SER A 456 60.90 63.24 -3.46
N VAL A 457 61.24 64.50 -3.73
CA VAL A 457 61.19 65.56 -2.71
C VAL A 457 59.78 66.11 -2.69
N ASN A 458 58.99 65.70 -1.71
CA ASN A 458 57.59 66.10 -1.55
C ASN A 458 57.37 66.81 -0.19
N ASP A 459 56.35 67.66 -0.09
CA ASP A 459 56.14 68.54 1.09
C ASP A 459 55.92 67.73 2.40
N GLN A 460 55.31 66.55 2.28
CA GLN A 460 55.12 65.59 3.38
C GLN A 460 56.44 65.00 3.90
N VAL A 461 57.47 64.91 3.04
CA VAL A 461 58.79 64.36 3.37
C VAL A 461 59.65 65.40 4.09
N LEU A 462 59.45 66.68 3.79
CA LEU A 462 60.12 67.81 4.45
C LEU A 462 59.53 68.13 5.83
N GLY A 463 58.26 67.79 6.07
CA GLY A 463 57.60 67.95 7.38
C GLY A 463 57.94 66.86 8.41
N GLY A 464 58.50 65.73 7.98
CA GLY A 464 58.89 64.60 8.85
C GLY A 464 60.40 64.50 9.06
N ALA A 465 60.84 63.63 9.98
CA ALA A 465 62.27 63.33 10.16
C ALA A 465 62.81 62.59 8.92
N ASN A 466 63.70 63.25 8.18
CA ASN A 466 64.17 62.82 6.87
C ASN A 466 65.71 62.92 6.77
N PRO A 467 66.35 62.12 5.90
CA PRO A 467 67.80 62.18 5.69
C PRO A 467 68.26 63.40 4.87
N LEU A 468 67.32 64.15 4.26
CA LEU A 468 67.62 65.33 3.45
C LEU A 468 67.92 66.59 4.28
N LEU A 469 67.37 66.70 5.51
CA LEU A 469 67.61 67.83 6.41
C LEU A 469 67.67 67.35 7.87
N VAL A 470 68.87 67.02 8.32
CA VAL A 470 69.11 66.45 9.66
C VAL A 470 69.22 67.55 10.71
N VAL A 471 68.19 67.65 11.58
CA VAL A 471 68.19 68.56 12.74
C VAL A 471 68.38 67.75 14.02
N ASN A 472 69.37 68.13 14.84
CA ASN A 472 69.67 67.50 16.14
C ASN A 472 69.90 65.98 16.11
N GLY A 473 70.59 65.46 15.08
CA GLY A 473 71.03 64.06 15.01
C GLY A 473 69.90 63.03 14.87
N ARG A 474 68.66 63.46 14.61
CA ARG A 474 67.52 62.55 14.41
C ARG A 474 67.46 62.13 12.94
N VAL A 475 67.89 60.90 12.65
CA VAL A 475 67.77 60.27 11.33
C VAL A 475 66.94 58.99 11.47
N ASN A 476 65.90 58.84 10.66
CA ASN A 476 65.13 57.61 10.58
C ASN A 476 65.68 56.72 9.45
N PHE A 477 66.56 55.78 9.78
CA PHE A 477 66.86 54.64 8.89
C PHE A 477 65.88 53.50 9.18
N ASN A 478 64.59 53.73 8.94
CA ASN A 478 63.58 52.71 9.17
C ASN A 478 63.45 51.79 7.96
N HIS A 479 64.38 50.84 7.82
CA HIS A 479 64.07 49.60 7.12
C HIS A 479 63.38 48.67 8.11
N ILE A 480 62.05 48.65 8.10
CA ILE A 480 61.31 47.53 8.69
C ILE A 480 61.46 46.40 7.67
N PRO A 481 62.25 45.35 7.94
CA PRO A 481 62.32 44.23 7.02
C PRO A 481 60.92 43.62 6.91
N VAL A 482 60.50 43.28 5.70
CA VAL A 482 59.30 42.46 5.49
C VAL A 482 59.52 41.16 6.26
N LYS A 483 58.87 41.01 7.41
CA LYS A 483 58.78 39.72 8.09
C LYS A 483 57.90 38.85 7.20
N ARG A 484 58.53 38.05 6.35
CA ARG A 484 57.86 36.88 5.81
C ARG A 484 57.72 35.94 7.00
N ASP A 485 56.53 35.84 7.57
CA ASP A 485 56.19 34.72 8.44
C ASP A 485 56.26 33.46 7.57
N THR A 486 57.46 32.90 7.44
CA THR A 486 57.72 31.60 6.78
C THR A 486 57.38 30.43 7.68
N GLU A 487 56.98 30.69 8.93
CA GLU A 487 56.59 29.68 9.88
C GLU A 487 55.06 29.66 10.03
N GLY A 488 54.50 28.48 9.74
CA GLY A 488 53.09 28.20 9.93
C GLY A 488 52.29 28.26 8.64
N LYS A 489 52.28 27.14 7.91
CA LYS A 489 51.05 26.73 7.21
C LYS A 489 49.91 26.92 8.22
N VAL A 490 48.86 27.65 7.87
CA VAL A 490 47.66 27.73 8.72
C VAL A 490 47.03 26.34 8.73
N THR A 491 47.40 25.53 9.72
CA THR A 491 46.75 24.26 10.01
C THR A 491 45.70 24.54 11.07
N ILE A 492 44.43 24.37 10.71
CA ILE A 492 43.34 24.34 11.68
C ILE A 492 43.09 22.86 11.94
N GLU A 493 43.56 22.35 13.08
CA GLU A 493 43.32 20.97 13.49
C GLU A 493 41.91 20.82 14.06
N ALA A 494 41.21 19.80 13.58
CA ALA A 494 39.85 19.48 13.99
C ALA A 494 39.86 18.79 15.37
N GLN A 495 39.84 19.59 16.44
CA GLN A 495 39.43 19.12 17.75
C GLN A 495 38.28 19.99 18.24
N THR A 496 37.05 19.55 17.95
CA THR A 496 35.84 19.64 18.79
C THR A 496 34.59 19.59 17.90
N HIS A 497 33.70 18.65 18.21
CA HIS A 497 32.31 18.71 17.76
C HIS A 497 31.64 19.91 18.45
N VAL A 498 31.50 21.03 17.74
CA VAL A 498 30.73 22.17 18.24
C VAL A 498 29.25 21.89 18.01
N HIS A 499 28.59 21.28 18.99
CA HIS A 499 27.14 21.38 19.11
C HIS A 499 26.79 22.80 19.57
N LYS A 500 26.63 23.73 18.63
CA LYS A 500 25.95 25.01 18.92
C LYS A 500 24.45 24.77 18.89
N THR A 501 23.93 24.14 19.93
CA THR A 501 22.52 24.20 20.30
C THR A 501 22.26 25.57 20.92
N THR A 502 22.25 26.62 20.10
CA THR A 502 21.63 27.88 20.53
C THR A 502 20.14 27.77 20.20
N VAL A 503 19.43 27.01 21.04
CA VAL A 503 17.99 27.18 21.19
C VAL A 503 17.81 28.60 21.67
N ARG A 504 17.39 29.47 20.75
CA ARG A 504 16.91 30.80 21.09
C ARG A 504 15.57 30.57 21.78
N GLN A 505 15.60 30.36 23.10
CA GLN A 505 14.44 30.54 23.95
C GLN A 505 13.97 31.98 23.71
N GLN A 506 12.92 32.12 22.91
CA GLN A 506 12.10 33.30 22.94
C GLN A 506 11.51 33.35 24.35
N GLN A 507 12.04 34.25 25.17
CA GLN A 507 11.33 34.73 26.35
C GLN A 507 10.01 35.32 25.85
N ILE A 508 8.96 34.53 25.97
CA ILE A 508 7.59 35.05 26.02
C ILE A 508 7.54 35.88 27.30
N LEU A 509 7.59 37.19 27.15
CA LEU A 509 7.20 38.12 28.21
C LEU A 509 5.74 37.81 28.58
N PRO A 510 5.40 37.62 29.86
CA PRO A 510 4.01 37.59 30.27
C PRO A 510 3.42 38.99 30.04
N ARG A 511 2.48 39.10 29.11
CA ARG A 511 1.54 40.22 29.10
C ARG A 511 0.74 40.12 30.39
N THR A 512 1.09 40.98 31.34
CA THR A 512 0.22 41.36 32.44
C THR A 512 -0.59 42.56 31.97
N ASN A 513 -1.92 42.39 32.03
CA ASN A 513 -3.03 43.29 31.68
C ASN A 513 -3.26 43.62 30.21
#